data_AF-A0AAJ2ESC1-F1
#
_entry.id   AF-A0AAJ2ESC1-F1
#
_cell.length_a   1.000
_cell.length_b   1.000
_cell.length_c   1.000
_cell.angle_alpha   90.00
_cell.angle_beta   90.00
_cell.angle_gamma   90.00
#
_symmetry.space_group_name_H-M   'P 1'
#
loop_
_entity.id
_entity.type
_entity.pdbx_description
1 polymer ?
#
loop_
_entity_poly.entity_id
_entity_poly.type
_entity_poly.pdbx_seq_one_letter_code
_entity_poly.pdbx_strand_id
1 'polypeptide(L)'
;MHTRHENDYLGENDNVRKPTQTQIDLALLFATDLHVGTKWLYKVKRKGTALNLRYDIDGILHERNYLSALSWRAIMLFALSEGKTVTVHEMDQPGRYRRLVPKTLLRRLHWHARPNGNFTPVARLYDPSGSSVMLLTRSRLCGHAVDALHNLTDGGPVFQPLWLSDIMALRPMLGIELIRDETFAPTMPISAYLEAAAMTGRIADEEELARLDLTDVLRSLATPRSMLAVTSMFDQQCRENPELAQLRGKTIYEDYSFGI
;
A
#
# COMPACT_ATOMS: atom_id res chain seq x y z
N MET A 1 58.78 -37.05 7.39
CA MET A 1 58.09 -37.07 6.07
C MET A 1 56.68 -37.52 6.37
N HIS A 2 55.60 -36.76 6.21
CA HIS A 2 55.20 -35.91 5.09
C HIS A 2 54.22 -34.82 5.57
N THR A 3 54.18 -33.74 4.81
CA THR A 3 53.48 -32.45 5.00
C THR A 3 52.03 -32.42 4.49
N ARG A 4 51.22 -31.51 5.07
CA ARG A 4 50.13 -30.66 4.51
C ARG A 4 48.92 -31.29 3.79
N HIS A 5 47.71 -30.95 4.25
CA HIS A 5 46.81 -29.88 3.74
C HIS A 5 45.46 -29.98 4.51
N GLU A 6 45.08 -28.96 5.27
CA GLU A 6 44.01 -28.00 4.91
C GLU A 6 42.70 -28.67 4.47
N ASN A 7 41.69 -28.53 5.33
CA ASN A 7 40.39 -28.01 4.88
C ASN A 7 39.73 -27.35 6.09
N ASP A 8 40.01 -26.06 6.23
CA ASP A 8 39.14 -25.12 6.94
C ASP A 8 37.78 -25.15 6.24
N TYR A 9 36.86 -25.95 6.77
CA TYR A 9 35.44 -25.74 6.53
C TYR A 9 35.04 -24.48 7.27
N LEU A 10 35.25 -23.33 6.62
CA LEU A 10 34.49 -22.12 6.87
C LEU A 10 33.03 -22.47 6.61
N GLY A 11 32.30 -22.81 7.68
CA GLY A 11 30.85 -22.80 7.66
C GLY A 11 30.42 -21.39 7.28
N GLU A 12 29.91 -21.22 6.06
CA GLU A 12 29.08 -20.10 5.70
C GLU A 12 27.94 -20.05 6.72
N ASN A 13 28.05 -19.08 7.63
CA ASN A 13 27.02 -18.77 8.60
C ASN A 13 25.89 -18.07 7.85
N ASP A 14 25.15 -18.85 7.06
CA ASP A 14 24.01 -18.43 6.24
C ASP A 14 22.74 -18.21 7.08
N ASN A 15 22.92 -17.62 8.27
CA ASN A 15 21.84 -17.19 9.15
C ASN A 15 21.36 -15.77 8.77
N VAL A 16 21.17 -15.49 7.48
CA VAL A 16 20.45 -14.29 7.07
C VAL A 16 18.98 -14.49 7.44
N ARG A 17 18.59 -13.92 8.58
CA ARG A 17 17.21 -13.99 9.08
C ARG A 17 16.28 -13.42 8.01
N LYS A 18 15.36 -14.24 7.51
CA LYS A 18 14.36 -13.80 6.53
C LYS A 18 13.46 -12.72 7.17
N PRO A 19 13.22 -11.59 6.49
CA PRO A 19 12.30 -10.55 6.96
C PRO A 19 10.91 -11.11 7.22
N THR A 20 10.28 -10.66 8.29
CA THR A 20 8.89 -10.94 8.61
C THR A 20 7.94 -10.24 7.62
N GLN A 21 6.68 -10.69 7.52
CA GLN A 21 5.70 -10.02 6.65
C GLN A 21 5.48 -8.55 7.03
N THR A 22 5.48 -8.23 8.33
CA THR A 22 5.39 -6.85 8.82
C THR A 22 6.56 -6.00 8.31
N GLN A 23 7.78 -6.53 8.36
CA GLN A 23 8.97 -5.86 7.84
C GLN A 23 8.90 -5.65 6.33
N ILE A 24 8.39 -6.63 5.58
CA ILE A 24 8.16 -6.52 4.13
C ILE A 24 7.12 -5.43 3.83
N ASP A 25 5.98 -5.44 4.51
CA ASP A 25 4.91 -4.46 4.31
C ASP A 25 5.38 -3.05 4.65
N LEU A 26 6.14 -2.87 5.74
CA LEU A 26 6.73 -1.58 6.09
C LEU A 26 7.72 -1.12 5.02
N ALA A 27 8.61 -1.99 4.55
CA ALA A 27 9.56 -1.65 3.51
C ALA A 27 8.86 -1.15 2.23
N LEU A 28 7.80 -1.87 1.80
CA LEU A 28 6.98 -1.49 0.66
C LEU A 28 6.28 -0.13 0.88
N LEU A 29 5.68 0.08 2.05
CA LEU A 29 4.96 1.30 2.41
C LEU A 29 5.86 2.54 2.60
N PHE A 30 7.15 2.34 2.87
CA PHE A 30 8.18 3.38 2.92
C PHE A 30 9.02 3.47 1.65
N ALA A 31 8.75 2.62 0.66
CA ALA A 31 9.28 2.74 -0.68
C ALA A 31 8.34 3.52 -1.60
N THR A 32 7.11 3.83 -1.19
CA THR A 32 6.08 4.48 -2.01
C THR A 32 5.44 5.72 -1.36
N ASP A 33 5.04 6.66 -2.22
CA ASP A 33 4.30 7.85 -1.83
C ASP A 33 3.04 8.03 -2.67
N LEU A 34 1.93 8.39 -2.01
CA LEU A 34 0.71 8.73 -2.72
C LEU A 34 0.89 10.07 -3.45
N HIS A 35 0.85 10.00 -4.78
CA HIS A 35 0.83 11.15 -5.67
C HIS A 35 -0.62 11.46 -6.07
N VAL A 36 -0.94 12.76 -6.11
CA VAL A 36 -2.18 13.29 -6.65
C VAL A 36 -1.86 14.39 -7.65
N GLY A 37 -2.22 14.17 -8.91
CA GLY A 37 -1.70 14.89 -10.06
C GLY A 37 -0.16 14.84 -10.08
N THR A 38 0.48 16.00 -10.16
CA THR A 38 1.93 16.19 -10.07
C THR A 38 2.48 16.34 -8.63
N LYS A 39 1.65 16.25 -7.59
CA LYS A 39 2.04 16.56 -6.21
C LYS A 39 2.02 15.33 -5.30
N TRP A 40 2.98 15.25 -4.38
CA TRP A 40 2.90 14.33 -3.23
C TRP A 40 1.83 14.80 -2.25
N LEU A 41 0.97 13.89 -1.80
CA LEU A 41 -0.13 14.19 -0.86
C LEU A 41 0.36 15.01 0.35
N TYR A 42 1.46 14.57 0.99
CA TYR A 42 1.96 15.21 2.20
C TYR A 42 2.51 16.63 2.00
N LYS A 43 2.88 17.02 0.77
CA LYS A 43 3.31 18.39 0.47
C LYS A 43 2.14 19.34 0.27
N VAL A 44 0.92 18.82 0.14
CA VAL A 44 -0.25 19.66 -0.03
C VAL A 44 -0.65 20.24 1.30
N LYS A 45 -0.31 21.51 1.51
CA LYS A 45 -0.69 22.29 2.69
C LYS A 45 -1.84 23.21 2.31
N ARG A 46 -3.05 22.92 2.80
CA ARG A 46 -4.17 23.86 2.78
C ARG A 46 -4.43 24.34 4.22
N LYS A 47 -4.70 25.64 4.39
CA LYS A 47 -4.98 26.19 5.72
C LYS A 47 -6.30 25.61 6.21
N GLY A 48 -6.34 25.12 7.46
CA GLY A 48 -7.54 24.54 8.07
C GLY A 48 -7.81 23.07 7.70
N THR A 49 -6.89 22.39 7.00
CA THR A 49 -7.05 20.97 6.67
C THR A 49 -6.20 20.09 7.60
N ALA A 50 -6.84 19.14 8.27
CA ALA A 50 -6.17 18.15 9.12
C ALA A 50 -6.87 16.79 8.99
N LEU A 51 -6.10 15.71 9.11
CA LEU A 51 -6.63 14.37 9.29
C LEU A 51 -6.84 14.12 10.78
N ASN A 52 -8.09 14.05 11.23
CA ASN A 52 -8.44 13.60 12.57
C ASN A 52 -8.27 12.07 12.65
N LEU A 53 -7.65 11.56 13.71
CA LEU A 53 -7.64 10.13 14.01
C LEU A 53 -8.00 9.90 15.47
N ARG A 54 -8.78 8.84 15.69
CA ARG A 54 -8.98 8.21 17.00
C ARG A 54 -8.48 6.78 16.93
N TYR A 55 -7.46 6.46 17.72
CA TYR A 55 -6.76 5.19 17.66
C TYR A 55 -6.27 4.79 19.04
N ASP A 56 -5.92 3.52 19.18
CA ASP A 56 -5.42 2.91 20.40
C ASP A 56 -4.02 2.34 20.14
N ILE A 57 -3.11 2.51 21.10
CA ILE A 57 -1.82 1.81 21.13
C ILE A 57 -1.71 1.09 22.47
N ASP A 58 -1.66 -0.24 22.45
CA ASP A 58 -1.59 -1.11 23.63
C ASP A 58 -2.66 -0.78 24.72
N GLY A 59 -3.89 -0.47 24.30
CA GLY A 59 -4.99 -0.14 25.21
C GLY A 59 -5.04 1.33 25.65
N ILE A 60 -4.10 2.16 25.20
CA ILE A 60 -4.11 3.60 25.44
C ILE A 60 -4.77 4.32 24.26
N LEU A 61 -5.94 4.91 24.53
CA LEU A 61 -6.69 5.69 23.54
C LEU A 61 -6.05 7.06 23.29
N HIS A 62 -5.93 7.40 22.01
CA HIS A 62 -5.45 8.67 21.51
C HIS A 62 -6.44 9.30 20.55
N GLU A 63 -6.56 10.63 20.61
CA GLU A 63 -7.27 11.45 19.64
C GLU A 63 -6.39 12.63 19.23
N ARG A 64 -6.13 12.74 17.93
CA ARG A 64 -5.14 13.69 17.39
C ARG A 64 -5.55 14.21 16.01
N ASN A 65 -5.16 15.45 15.72
CA ASN A 65 -5.28 16.06 14.41
C ASN A 65 -3.90 16.17 13.77
N TYR A 66 -3.70 15.53 12.63
CA TYR A 66 -2.44 15.56 11.90
C TYR A 66 -2.53 16.46 10.69
N LEU A 67 -1.61 17.42 10.60
CA LEU A 67 -1.48 18.33 9.46
C LEU A 67 -0.80 17.69 8.25
N SER A 68 -0.27 16.49 8.40
CA SER A 68 0.42 15.74 7.35
C SER A 68 0.22 14.24 7.56
N ALA A 69 -0.04 13.53 6.46
CA ALA A 69 -0.15 12.07 6.48
C ALA A 69 1.17 11.39 6.90
N LEU A 70 2.33 12.02 6.64
CA LEU A 70 3.63 11.51 7.08
C LEU A 70 3.76 11.41 8.60
N SER A 71 3.13 12.33 9.34
CA SER A 71 3.20 12.32 10.81
C SER A 71 2.55 11.06 11.39
N TRP A 72 1.46 10.59 10.79
CA TRP A 72 0.83 9.33 11.18
C TRP A 72 1.70 8.13 10.80
N ARG A 73 2.26 8.10 9.58
CA ARG A 73 3.17 7.02 9.15
C ARG A 73 4.36 6.86 10.12
N ALA A 74 4.94 7.97 10.59
CA ALA A 74 6.03 7.94 11.57
C ALA A 74 5.59 7.31 12.91
N ILE A 75 4.40 7.63 13.41
CA ILE A 75 3.85 7.02 14.64
C ILE A 75 3.66 5.52 14.46
N MET A 76 3.08 5.11 13.33
CA MET A 76 2.92 3.70 12.99
C MET A 76 4.25 2.97 12.93
N LEU A 77 5.28 3.60 12.34
CA LEU A 77 6.61 3.03 12.28
C LEU A 77 7.15 2.74 13.68
N PHE A 78 7.17 3.75 14.56
CA PHE A 78 7.69 3.59 15.93
C PHE A 78 6.90 2.56 16.73
N ALA A 79 5.56 2.61 16.68
CA ALA A 79 4.73 1.66 17.41
C ALA A 79 4.98 0.22 16.93
N LEU A 80 5.03 0.01 15.61
CA LEU A 80 5.18 -1.34 15.05
C LEU A 80 6.61 -1.87 15.17
N SER A 81 7.64 -1.02 15.08
CA SER A 81 9.03 -1.42 15.35
C SER A 81 9.23 -1.84 16.80
N GLU A 82 8.46 -1.27 17.73
CA GLU A 82 8.46 -1.63 19.15
C GLU A 82 7.55 -2.84 19.46
N GLY A 83 6.92 -3.45 18.45
CA GLY A 83 6.03 -4.59 18.61
C GLY A 83 4.68 -4.26 19.25
N LYS A 84 4.29 -2.99 19.29
CA LYS A 84 3.04 -2.53 19.88
C LYS A 84 1.85 -2.86 18.99
N THR A 85 0.69 -3.05 19.61
CA THR A 85 -0.57 -3.23 18.90
C THR A 85 -1.23 -1.88 18.66
N VAL A 86 -1.53 -1.57 17.39
CA VAL A 86 -2.25 -0.35 17.01
C VAL A 86 -3.63 -0.69 16.46
N THR A 87 -4.68 -0.09 17.01
CA THR A 87 -6.05 -0.22 16.49
C THR A 87 -6.61 1.15 16.13
N VAL A 88 -7.03 1.35 14.87
CA VAL A 88 -7.69 2.60 14.48
C VAL A 88 -9.21 2.46 14.61
N HIS A 89 -9.83 3.43 15.28
CA HIS A 89 -11.28 3.46 15.49
C HIS A 89 -12.00 4.41 14.55
N GLU A 90 -11.43 5.59 14.31
CA GLU A 90 -11.94 6.63 13.42
C GLU A 90 -10.78 7.29 12.65
N MET A 91 -11.07 7.69 11.42
CA MET A 91 -10.22 8.55 10.62
C MET A 91 -11.10 9.58 9.90
N ASP A 92 -10.58 10.81 9.80
CA ASP A 92 -11.15 11.95 9.10
C ASP A 92 -12.45 12.51 9.71
N GLN A 93 -13.56 11.77 9.65
CA GLN A 93 -14.85 12.16 10.21
C GLN A 93 -15.52 10.98 10.92
N PRO A 94 -16.37 11.23 11.94
CA PRO A 94 -17.09 10.18 12.64
C PRO A 94 -17.82 9.19 11.71
N GLY A 95 -17.48 7.91 11.85
CA GLY A 95 -18.05 6.80 11.10
C GLY A 95 -17.54 6.66 9.66
N ARG A 96 -16.80 7.63 9.11
CA ARG A 96 -16.34 7.58 7.71
C ARG A 96 -15.40 6.39 7.48
N TYR A 97 -14.45 6.18 8.38
CA TYR A 97 -13.51 5.06 8.29
C TYR A 97 -14.23 3.72 8.19
N ARG A 98 -15.24 3.51 9.05
CA ARG A 98 -16.02 2.26 9.07
C ARG A 98 -16.98 2.12 7.89
N ARG A 99 -17.46 3.22 7.31
CA ARG A 99 -18.29 3.19 6.08
C ARG A 99 -17.46 2.83 4.85
N LEU A 100 -16.28 3.42 4.70
CA LEU A 100 -15.41 3.18 3.56
C LEU A 100 -14.75 1.80 3.63
N VAL A 101 -14.29 1.40 4.82
CA VAL A 101 -13.56 0.14 5.05
C VAL A 101 -14.18 -0.64 6.22
N PRO A 102 -15.41 -1.18 6.05
CA PRO A 102 -16.07 -1.95 7.10
C PRO A 102 -15.29 -3.22 7.46
N LYS A 103 -15.53 -3.77 8.66
CA LYS A 103 -14.86 -5.00 9.13
C LYS A 103 -14.99 -6.18 8.16
N THR A 104 -16.12 -6.30 7.48
CA THR A 104 -16.36 -7.33 6.45
C THR A 104 -15.43 -7.16 5.25
N LEU A 105 -15.20 -5.93 4.82
CA LEU A 105 -14.25 -5.60 3.75
C LEU A 105 -12.81 -5.88 4.18
N LEU A 106 -12.42 -5.47 5.39
CA LEU A 106 -11.08 -5.76 5.94
C LEU A 106 -10.80 -7.27 6.00
N ARG A 107 -11.79 -8.08 6.40
CA ARG A 107 -11.65 -9.54 6.40
C ARG A 107 -11.41 -10.11 5.00
N ARG A 108 -12.13 -9.61 3.98
CA ARG A 108 -11.92 -10.01 2.58
C ARG A 108 -10.54 -9.58 2.07
N LEU A 109 -10.14 -8.33 2.32
CA LEU A 109 -8.80 -7.83 1.99
C LEU A 109 -7.70 -8.66 2.66
N HIS A 110 -7.89 -9.05 3.93
CA HIS A 110 -6.95 -9.91 4.65
C HIS A 110 -6.89 -11.32 4.05
N TRP A 111 -8.02 -11.90 3.65
CA TRP A 111 -8.03 -13.17 2.92
C TRP A 111 -7.23 -13.10 1.61
N HIS A 112 -7.32 -11.98 0.89
CA HIS A 112 -6.57 -11.74 -0.35
C HIS A 112 -5.07 -11.44 -0.11
N ALA A 113 -4.63 -11.26 1.15
CA ALA A 113 -3.22 -11.04 1.49
C ALA A 113 -2.38 -12.33 1.46
N ARG A 114 -2.99 -13.47 1.09
CA ARG A 114 -2.27 -14.73 0.88
C ARG A 114 -1.24 -14.59 -0.25
N PRO A 115 -0.08 -15.26 -0.13
CA PRO A 115 0.96 -15.22 -1.16
C PRO A 115 0.44 -15.64 -2.54
N ASN A 116 1.04 -15.12 -3.61
CA ASN A 116 0.77 -15.51 -5.00
C ASN A 116 -0.68 -15.29 -5.46
N GLY A 117 -1.43 -14.40 -4.80
CA GLY A 117 -2.84 -14.17 -5.10
C GLY A 117 -3.09 -13.25 -6.29
N ASN A 118 -3.46 -13.79 -7.45
CA ASN A 118 -4.07 -13.04 -8.55
C ASN A 118 -5.61 -13.06 -8.45
N PHE A 119 -6.12 -12.50 -7.36
CA PHE A 119 -7.55 -12.48 -7.07
C PHE A 119 -8.26 -11.32 -7.76
N THR A 120 -9.59 -11.41 -7.85
CA THR A 120 -10.42 -10.27 -8.23
C THR A 120 -10.25 -9.12 -7.21
N PRO A 121 -10.33 -7.85 -7.63
CA PRO A 121 -10.34 -6.72 -6.70
C PRO A 121 -11.44 -6.86 -5.64
N VAL A 122 -11.18 -6.40 -4.42
CA VAL A 122 -12.09 -6.58 -3.27
C VAL A 122 -13.11 -5.44 -3.16
N ALA A 123 -12.71 -4.22 -3.53
CA ALA A 123 -13.59 -3.07 -3.58
C ALA A 123 -13.15 -2.07 -4.64
N ARG A 124 -14.11 -1.29 -5.11
CA ARG A 124 -13.90 -0.08 -5.90
C ARG A 124 -14.31 1.12 -5.07
N LEU A 125 -13.43 2.11 -5.03
CA LEU A 125 -13.70 3.44 -4.51
C LEU A 125 -13.72 4.42 -5.68
N TYR A 126 -14.60 5.41 -5.64
CA TYR A 126 -14.63 6.48 -6.64
C TYR A 126 -14.98 7.82 -5.99
N ASP A 127 -14.55 8.91 -6.62
CA ASP A 127 -14.95 10.27 -6.27
C ASP A 127 -16.19 10.67 -7.08
N PRO A 128 -17.36 10.91 -6.45
CA PRO A 128 -18.56 11.34 -7.18
C PRO A 128 -18.43 12.70 -7.87
N SER A 129 -17.50 13.54 -7.39
CA SER A 129 -17.28 14.89 -7.93
C SER A 129 -16.15 14.94 -8.96
N GLY A 130 -15.53 13.80 -9.28
CA GLY A 130 -14.36 13.71 -10.14
C GLY A 130 -14.28 12.41 -10.92
N SER A 131 -13.13 12.17 -11.53
CA SER A 131 -12.83 10.96 -12.30
C SER A 131 -11.92 9.98 -11.54
N SER A 132 -11.65 10.26 -10.26
CA SER A 132 -10.77 9.45 -9.43
C SER A 132 -11.43 8.11 -9.10
N VAL A 133 -10.71 7.03 -9.37
CA VAL A 133 -11.11 5.63 -9.14
C VAL A 133 -9.92 4.90 -8.49
N MET A 134 -10.24 4.02 -7.55
CA MET A 134 -9.26 3.19 -6.86
C MET A 134 -9.84 1.79 -6.62
N LEU A 135 -9.12 0.76 -7.04
CA LEU A 135 -9.44 -0.63 -6.76
C LEU A 135 -8.56 -1.12 -5.61
N LEU A 136 -9.17 -1.64 -4.56
CA LEU A 136 -8.49 -2.23 -3.41
C LEU A 136 -8.38 -3.74 -3.62
N THR A 137 -7.20 -4.31 -3.39
CA THR A 137 -6.93 -5.71 -3.80
C THR A 137 -6.63 -6.62 -2.62
N ARG A 138 -5.73 -6.22 -1.72
CA ARG A 138 -5.40 -6.97 -0.51
C ARG A 138 -5.02 -6.05 0.64
N SER A 139 -5.09 -6.59 1.86
CA SER A 139 -4.62 -5.92 3.07
C SER A 139 -3.11 -6.00 3.19
N ARG A 140 -2.53 -4.96 3.75
CA ARG A 140 -1.14 -4.88 4.23
C ARG A 140 -1.13 -4.47 5.70
N LEU A 141 -0.04 -4.77 6.39
CA LEU A 141 0.27 -4.25 7.72
C LEU A 141 -0.90 -4.35 8.70
N CYS A 142 -1.43 -5.57 8.88
CA CYS A 142 -2.54 -5.86 9.80
C CYS A 142 -3.81 -5.00 9.56
N GLY A 143 -4.07 -4.59 8.33
CA GLY A 143 -5.28 -3.81 7.98
C GLY A 143 -5.10 -2.30 8.05
N HIS A 144 -3.89 -1.81 8.29
CA HIS A 144 -3.57 -0.37 8.28
C HIS A 144 -3.26 0.17 6.88
N ALA A 145 -3.01 -0.73 5.94
CA ALA A 145 -2.68 -0.41 4.56
C ALA A 145 -3.30 -1.43 3.60
N VAL A 146 -3.26 -1.11 2.30
CA VAL A 146 -3.82 -1.92 1.22
C VAL A 146 -2.97 -1.77 -0.04
N ASP A 147 -2.95 -2.81 -0.87
CA ASP A 147 -2.51 -2.65 -2.26
C ASP A 147 -3.67 -2.09 -3.09
N ALA A 148 -3.37 -1.09 -3.92
CA ALA A 148 -4.38 -0.39 -4.70
C ALA A 148 -3.92 -0.05 -6.11
N LEU A 149 -4.82 -0.25 -7.08
CA LEU A 149 -4.72 0.31 -8.43
C LEU A 149 -5.54 1.59 -8.48
N HIS A 150 -4.94 2.74 -8.77
CA HIS A 150 -5.63 4.04 -8.75
C HIS A 150 -5.17 4.97 -9.87
N ASN A 151 -6.02 5.92 -10.27
CA ASN A 151 -5.73 6.90 -11.34
C ASN A 151 -5.57 8.34 -10.80
N LEU A 152 -5.09 8.48 -9.56
CA LEU A 152 -4.93 9.79 -8.91
C LEU A 152 -3.79 10.63 -9.52
N THR A 153 -2.93 10.08 -10.37
CA THR A 153 -1.75 10.76 -10.93
C THR A 153 -2.02 11.26 -12.35
N ASP A 154 -1.32 12.31 -12.77
CA ASP A 154 -1.41 12.81 -14.15
C ASP A 154 -0.66 11.90 -15.16
N GLY A 155 0.16 10.96 -14.67
CA GLY A 155 0.94 10.01 -15.48
C GLY A 155 0.22 8.70 -15.80
N GLY A 156 -1.07 8.59 -15.46
CA GLY A 156 -1.87 7.38 -15.64
C GLY A 156 -2.06 6.55 -14.37
N PRO A 157 -2.64 5.33 -14.50
CA PRO A 157 -2.89 4.44 -13.38
C PRO A 157 -1.60 3.94 -12.73
N VAL A 158 -1.63 3.81 -11.41
CA VAL A 158 -0.52 3.33 -10.58
C VAL A 158 -1.01 2.19 -9.71
N PHE A 159 -0.21 1.13 -9.62
CA PHE A 159 -0.44 0.01 -8.71
C PHE A 159 0.62 0.01 -7.61
N GLN A 160 0.21 0.30 -6.38
CA GLN A 160 1.14 0.49 -5.26
C GLN A 160 0.48 0.20 -3.89
N PRO A 161 1.28 -0.05 -2.84
CA PRO A 161 0.78 -0.13 -1.48
C PRO A 161 0.51 1.29 -0.96
N LEU A 162 -0.65 1.46 -0.32
CA LEU A 162 -1.12 2.72 0.24
C LEU A 162 -1.55 2.54 1.69
N TRP A 163 -1.21 3.51 2.53
CA TRP A 163 -1.79 3.58 3.87
C TRP A 163 -3.26 3.98 3.76
N LEU A 164 -4.13 3.35 4.57
CA LEU A 164 -5.53 3.77 4.64
C LEU A 164 -5.67 5.23 5.10
N SER A 165 -4.73 5.71 5.94
CA SER A 165 -4.66 7.11 6.34
C SER A 165 -4.44 8.08 5.17
N ASP A 166 -3.68 7.68 4.16
CA ASP A 166 -3.42 8.52 2.98
C ASP A 166 -4.68 8.64 2.13
N ILE A 167 -5.37 7.51 1.92
CA ILE A 167 -6.68 7.46 1.27
C ILE A 167 -7.68 8.35 2.03
N MET A 168 -7.68 8.27 3.36
CA MET A 168 -8.58 9.08 4.19
C MET A 168 -8.24 10.57 4.14
N ALA A 169 -6.97 10.94 4.06
CA ALA A 169 -6.49 12.31 3.97
C ALA A 169 -6.86 13.03 2.67
N LEU A 170 -7.19 12.29 1.60
CA LEU A 170 -7.61 12.88 0.32
C LEU A 170 -8.77 13.88 0.48
N ARG A 171 -9.80 13.54 1.27
CA ARG A 171 -10.95 14.42 1.48
C ARG A 171 -10.59 15.70 2.23
N PRO A 172 -10.06 15.65 3.47
CA PRO A 172 -9.78 16.86 4.22
C PRO A 172 -8.66 17.70 3.57
N MET A 173 -7.66 17.09 2.91
CA MET A 173 -6.51 17.83 2.36
C MET A 173 -6.72 18.32 0.93
N LEU A 174 -7.48 17.57 0.11
CA LEU A 174 -7.62 17.86 -1.33
C LEU A 174 -9.06 18.08 -1.77
N GLY A 175 -10.04 17.67 -0.98
CA GLY A 175 -11.46 17.69 -1.35
C GLY A 175 -11.87 16.50 -2.23
N ILE A 176 -10.99 15.50 -2.40
CA ILE A 176 -11.30 14.28 -3.15
C ILE A 176 -12.03 13.32 -2.21
N GLU A 177 -13.33 13.15 -2.41
CA GLU A 177 -14.17 12.31 -1.55
C GLU A 177 -14.38 10.93 -2.17
N LEU A 178 -13.45 10.01 -1.86
CA LEU A 178 -13.66 8.62 -2.22
C LEU A 178 -14.79 8.01 -1.38
N ILE A 179 -15.77 7.44 -2.07
CA ILE A 179 -16.84 6.60 -1.52
C ILE A 179 -16.75 5.19 -2.10
N ARG A 180 -17.35 4.20 -1.40
CA ARG A 180 -17.37 2.81 -1.86
C ARG A 180 -18.49 2.61 -2.88
N ASP A 181 -18.16 1.95 -3.97
CA ASP A 181 -19.12 1.44 -4.92
C ASP A 181 -19.78 0.17 -4.35
N GLU A 182 -21.03 0.28 -3.89
CA GLU A 182 -21.81 -0.85 -3.35
C GLU A 182 -22.19 -1.87 -4.43
N THR A 183 -22.16 -1.46 -5.71
CA THR A 183 -22.58 -2.29 -6.86
C THR A 183 -21.42 -3.03 -7.52
N PHE A 184 -20.19 -2.73 -7.11
CA PHE A 184 -18.99 -3.31 -7.69
C PHE A 184 -18.88 -4.82 -7.41
N ALA A 185 -19.01 -5.62 -8.49
CA ALA A 185 -18.98 -7.07 -8.46
C ALA A 185 -17.97 -7.60 -9.51
N PRO A 186 -16.66 -7.50 -9.23
CA PRO A 186 -15.64 -7.85 -10.21
C PRO A 186 -15.58 -9.36 -10.43
N THR A 187 -15.41 -9.74 -11.69
CA THR A 187 -15.26 -11.14 -12.13
C THR A 187 -13.87 -11.44 -12.65
N MET A 188 -13.18 -10.41 -13.15
CA MET A 188 -11.82 -10.54 -13.68
C MET A 188 -10.75 -10.39 -12.58
N PRO A 189 -9.63 -11.12 -12.68
CA PRO A 189 -8.52 -11.01 -11.72
C PRO A 189 -7.81 -9.66 -11.86
N ILE A 190 -7.09 -9.23 -10.82
CA ILE A 190 -6.34 -7.97 -10.83
C ILE A 190 -5.34 -7.88 -12.00
N SER A 191 -4.76 -8.99 -12.48
CA SER A 191 -3.90 -8.98 -13.68
C SER A 191 -4.59 -8.36 -14.89
N ALA A 192 -5.85 -8.71 -15.15
CA ALA A 192 -6.63 -8.19 -16.28
C ALA A 192 -6.81 -6.67 -16.18
N TYR A 193 -7.10 -6.17 -14.97
CA TYR A 193 -7.21 -4.74 -14.72
C TYR A 193 -5.89 -4.00 -14.93
N LEU A 194 -4.77 -4.61 -14.54
CA LEU A 194 -3.44 -4.02 -14.72
C LEU A 194 -3.02 -4.02 -16.19
N GLU A 195 -3.26 -5.10 -16.92
CA GLU A 195 -3.01 -5.18 -18.36
C GLU A 195 -3.86 -4.15 -19.13
N ALA A 196 -5.15 -4.08 -18.84
CA ALA A 196 -6.04 -3.08 -19.41
C ALA A 196 -5.59 -1.64 -19.09
N ALA A 197 -5.13 -1.40 -17.86
CA ALA A 197 -4.57 -0.11 -17.48
C ALA A 197 -3.31 0.24 -18.25
N ALA A 198 -2.44 -0.74 -18.52
CA ALA A 198 -1.24 -0.57 -19.33
C ALA A 198 -1.58 -0.31 -20.81
N MET A 199 -2.61 -0.95 -21.34
CA MET A 199 -3.07 -0.77 -22.73
C MET A 199 -3.78 0.57 -22.96
N THR A 200 -4.65 0.96 -22.03
CA THR A 200 -5.60 2.07 -22.22
C THR A 200 -5.18 3.36 -21.50
N GLY A 201 -4.24 3.29 -20.56
CA GLY A 201 -3.87 4.42 -19.71
C GLY A 201 -4.96 4.83 -18.71
N ARG A 202 -5.95 3.97 -18.43
CA ARG A 202 -7.03 4.22 -17.46
C ARG A 202 -7.50 2.93 -16.79
N ILE A 203 -8.23 3.06 -15.69
CA ILE A 203 -8.83 1.90 -15.01
C ILE A 203 -10.14 1.57 -15.73
N ALA A 204 -10.17 0.45 -16.45
CA ALA A 204 -11.34 -0.07 -17.14
C ALA A 204 -12.39 -0.61 -16.15
N ASP A 205 -13.66 -0.58 -16.55
CA ASP A 205 -14.73 -1.33 -15.89
C ASP A 205 -14.84 -2.76 -16.45
N GLU A 206 -15.69 -3.59 -15.86
CA GLU A 206 -15.85 -5.00 -16.25
C GLU A 206 -16.35 -5.17 -17.69
N GLU A 207 -17.23 -4.29 -18.17
CA GLU A 207 -17.75 -4.39 -19.54
C GLU A 207 -16.67 -4.07 -20.57
N GLU A 208 -15.83 -3.08 -20.28
CA GLU A 208 -14.68 -2.75 -21.10
C GLU A 208 -13.63 -3.86 -21.07
N LEU A 209 -13.31 -4.40 -19.88
CA LEU A 209 -12.36 -5.50 -19.74
C LEU A 209 -12.75 -6.69 -20.62
N ALA A 210 -14.04 -7.05 -20.66
CA ALA A 210 -14.54 -8.14 -21.49
C ALA A 210 -14.41 -7.92 -23.01
N ARG A 211 -14.17 -6.68 -23.45
CA ARG A 211 -14.00 -6.31 -24.87
C ARG A 211 -12.54 -6.13 -25.28
N LEU A 212 -11.61 -6.10 -24.32
CA LEU A 212 -10.19 -5.97 -24.59
C LEU A 212 -9.59 -7.32 -24.94
N ASP A 213 -8.67 -7.31 -25.91
CA ASP A 213 -7.85 -8.48 -26.25
C ASP A 213 -6.70 -8.60 -25.24
N LEU A 214 -7.03 -9.10 -24.04
CA LEU A 214 -6.08 -9.32 -22.97
C LEU A 214 -5.26 -10.57 -23.29
N THR A 215 -3.94 -10.42 -23.25
CA THR A 215 -2.95 -11.42 -23.67
C THR A 215 -2.25 -12.10 -22.50
N ASP A 216 -2.62 -11.77 -21.26
CA ASP A 216 -1.96 -12.16 -20.02
C ASP A 216 -0.48 -11.70 -19.94
N VAL A 217 -0.05 -10.79 -20.83
CA VAL A 217 1.30 -10.23 -20.81
C VAL A 217 1.30 -9.01 -19.89
N LEU A 218 1.55 -9.24 -18.61
CA LEU A 218 1.56 -8.16 -17.64
C LEU A 218 2.80 -7.26 -17.80
N ARG A 219 2.55 -5.98 -18.12
CA ARG A 219 3.55 -4.92 -18.00
C ARG A 219 3.34 -4.15 -16.71
N SER A 220 4.40 -4.03 -15.91
CA SER A 220 4.34 -3.19 -14.71
C SER A 220 4.00 -1.75 -15.08
N LEU A 221 2.98 -1.20 -14.43
CA LEU A 221 2.62 0.20 -14.54
C LEU A 221 3.76 1.07 -13.97
N ALA A 222 3.82 2.33 -14.42
CA ALA A 222 4.81 3.27 -13.94
C ALA A 222 4.69 3.46 -12.41
N THR A 223 5.80 3.30 -11.70
CA THR A 223 5.86 3.58 -10.26
C THR A 223 6.37 5.01 -10.07
N PRO A 224 5.57 5.92 -9.50
CA PRO A 224 6.02 7.28 -9.20
C PRO A 224 7.25 7.26 -8.28
N ARG A 225 8.18 8.18 -8.52
CA ARG A 225 9.39 8.28 -7.70
C ARG A 225 9.04 8.77 -6.30
N SER A 226 9.43 8.00 -5.30
CA SER A 226 9.29 8.38 -3.89
C SER A 226 10.22 9.52 -3.50
N MET A 227 9.79 10.33 -2.54
CA MET A 227 10.56 11.47 -2.08
C MET A 227 11.71 11.05 -1.17
N LEU A 228 12.76 11.88 -1.15
CA LEU A 228 13.92 11.69 -0.28
C LEU A 228 13.55 11.51 1.20
N ALA A 229 12.51 12.19 1.68
CA ALA A 229 12.08 12.06 3.07
C ALA A 229 11.58 10.63 3.37
N VAL A 230 10.79 10.05 2.47
CA VAL A 230 10.23 8.71 2.63
C VAL A 230 11.31 7.64 2.45
N THR A 231 12.17 7.81 1.44
CA THR A 231 13.34 6.92 1.29
C THR A 231 14.31 7.04 2.47
N SER A 232 14.48 8.23 3.07
CA SER A 232 15.35 8.42 4.23
C SER A 232 14.82 7.76 5.50
N MET A 233 13.49 7.69 5.68
CA MET A 233 12.88 6.91 6.77
C MET A 233 13.18 5.43 6.60
N PHE A 234 13.07 4.90 5.37
CA PHE A 234 13.44 3.52 5.09
C PHE A 234 14.94 3.27 5.30
N ASP A 235 15.81 4.16 4.84
CA ASP A 235 17.26 4.04 5.05
C ASP A 235 17.64 4.05 6.54
N GLN A 236 16.94 4.84 7.37
CA GLN A 236 17.11 4.77 8.82
C GLN A 236 16.73 3.39 9.37
N GLN A 237 15.62 2.82 8.90
CA GLN A 237 15.21 1.47 9.30
C GLN A 237 16.18 0.38 8.85
N CYS A 238 16.79 0.51 7.66
CA CYS A 238 17.85 -0.40 7.22
C CYS A 238 19.12 -0.29 8.08
N ARG A 239 19.43 0.89 8.64
CA ARG A 239 20.56 1.03 9.58
C ARG A 239 20.30 0.30 10.89
N GLU A 240 19.06 0.35 11.38
CA GLU A 240 18.65 -0.31 12.62
C GLU A 240 18.42 -1.82 12.42
N ASN A 241 18.02 -2.23 11.22
CA ASN A 241 17.68 -3.60 10.84
C ASN A 241 18.31 -3.94 9.46
N PRO A 242 19.59 -4.36 9.40
CA PRO A 242 20.31 -4.57 8.16
C PRO A 242 19.65 -5.53 7.16
N GLU A 243 18.88 -6.51 7.64
CA GLU A 243 18.13 -7.44 6.81
C GLU A 243 17.07 -6.75 5.93
N LEU A 244 16.60 -5.55 6.30
CA LEU A 244 15.67 -4.78 5.48
C LEU A 244 16.32 -4.26 4.20
N ALA A 245 17.65 -4.14 4.15
CA ALA A 245 18.35 -3.65 2.97
C ALA A 245 18.13 -4.54 1.74
N GLN A 246 17.88 -5.83 1.94
CA GLN A 246 17.58 -6.77 0.84
C GLN A 246 16.22 -6.51 0.18
N LEU A 247 15.35 -5.73 0.83
CA LEU A 247 14.03 -5.35 0.32
C LEU A 247 14.07 -4.08 -0.55
N ARG A 248 15.25 -3.48 -0.73
CA ARG A 248 15.42 -2.31 -1.60
C ARG A 248 15.03 -2.66 -3.04
N GLY A 249 14.17 -1.84 -3.62
CA GLY A 249 13.70 -2.02 -5.00
C GLY A 249 12.63 -3.11 -5.18
N LYS A 250 12.29 -3.87 -4.13
CA LYS A 250 11.15 -4.78 -4.15
C LYS A 250 9.88 -3.97 -4.39
N THR A 251 9.02 -4.45 -5.28
CA THR A 251 7.70 -3.85 -5.52
C THR A 251 6.60 -4.77 -5.01
N ILE A 252 5.34 -4.33 -5.11
CA ILE A 252 4.22 -5.19 -4.76
C ILE A 252 3.98 -6.28 -5.82
N TYR A 253 4.49 -6.11 -7.06
CA TYR A 253 4.26 -7.07 -8.14
C TYR A 253 4.83 -8.45 -7.81
N GLU A 254 5.95 -8.52 -7.10
CA GLU A 254 6.58 -9.78 -6.67
C GLU A 254 5.73 -10.57 -5.65
N ASP A 255 4.69 -9.96 -5.06
CA ASP A 255 3.78 -10.64 -4.13
C ASP A 255 2.54 -11.24 -4.84
N TYR A 256 2.43 -11.07 -6.14
CA TYR A 256 1.38 -11.64 -6.99
C TYR A 256 1.98 -12.70 -7.91
N SER A 257 1.18 -13.73 -8.21
CA SER A 257 1.51 -14.69 -9.26
C SER A 257 0.55 -14.44 -10.41
N PHE A 258 0.99 -13.67 -11.40
CA PHE A 258 0.13 -13.22 -12.49
C PHE A 258 -0.10 -14.28 -13.59
N GLY A 259 0.36 -15.51 -13.38
CA GLY A 259 0.38 -16.53 -14.43
C GLY A 259 1.46 -16.24 -15.48
N ILE A 260 2.15 -17.29 -15.91
CA ILE A 260 2.80 -17.41 -17.22
C ILE A 260 2.12 -18.60 -17.88
#